data_AF-A0AB39VAN1-F1
#
_entry.id   AF-A0AB39VAN1-F1
#
_cell.length_a   1.000
_cell.length_b   1.000
_cell.length_c   1.000
_cell.angle_alpha   90.00
_cell.angle_beta   90.00
_cell.angle_gamma   90.00
#
_symmetry.space_group_name_H-M   'P 1'
#
loop_
_entity.id
_entity.type
_entity.pdbx_description
1 polymer ?
#
loop_
_entity_poly.entity_id
_entity_poly.type
_entity_poly.pdbx_seq_one_letter_code
_entity_poly.pdbx_strand_id
1 'polypeptide(L)'
;MKNLKIVITVIMVMLSVIGMARTVRKNRNHNNNNSTPPVVSTPNPASEFCQKQGGQSINVKGKKGEYGVCKLKDGTAVEEWEYYRQNNTTRDFEKQVIGTPNPAAKFCVDKGGKSITVKDSNGNEKGVCKFRNGTQIDEWDYYRQNN
;
A
#
# COMPACT_ATOMS: atom_id res chain seq x y z
N MET A 1 -12.20 73.71 5.44
CA MET A 1 -13.59 73.51 4.96
C MET A 1 -13.78 73.54 3.44
N LYS A 2 -12.76 73.89 2.63
CA LYS A 2 -12.84 73.83 1.15
C LYS A 2 -12.67 72.39 0.62
N ASN A 3 -11.83 71.60 1.30
CA ASN A 3 -11.51 70.22 0.89
C ASN A 3 -12.65 69.22 1.16
N LEU A 4 -13.57 69.53 2.10
CA LEU A 4 -14.73 68.69 2.41
C LEU A 4 -15.85 68.83 1.36
N LYS A 5 -16.01 70.02 0.77
CA LYS A 5 -17.00 70.26 -0.31
C LYS A 5 -16.61 69.58 -1.62
N ILE A 6 -15.31 69.44 -1.90
CA ILE A 6 -14.77 68.75 -3.07
C ILE A 6 -14.97 67.23 -2.97
N VAL A 7 -14.85 66.65 -1.78
CA VAL A 7 -15.03 65.20 -1.57
C VAL A 7 -16.49 64.77 -1.75
N ILE A 8 -17.45 65.59 -1.32
CA ILE A 8 -18.87 65.26 -1.42
C ILE A 8 -19.38 65.34 -2.87
N THR A 9 -18.85 66.25 -3.69
CA THR A 9 -19.22 66.35 -5.11
C THR A 9 -18.63 65.24 -5.97
N VAL A 10 -17.48 64.67 -5.61
CA VAL A 10 -16.88 63.53 -6.33
C VAL A 10 -17.62 62.22 -6.04
N ILE A 11 -18.16 62.05 -4.83
CA ILE A 11 -18.89 60.83 -4.44
C ILE A 11 -20.27 60.73 -5.12
N MET A 12 -20.91 61.86 -5.45
CA MET A 12 -22.22 61.90 -6.12
C MET A 12 -22.18 61.66 -7.65
N VAL A 13 -21.00 61.65 -8.28
CA VAL A 13 -20.85 61.45 -9.74
C VAL A 13 -20.53 59.98 -10.11
N MET A 14 -20.22 59.13 -9.13
CA MET A 14 -19.89 57.71 -9.37
C MET A 14 -21.08 56.73 -9.29
N LEU A 15 -22.32 57.24 -9.25
CA LEU A 15 -23.55 56.43 -9.24
C LEU A 15 -24.34 56.52 -10.55
N SER A 16 -23.67 56.51 -11.70
CA SER A 16 -24.34 56.60 -13.00
C SER A 16 -23.63 55.84 -14.11
N VAL A 17 -23.62 54.50 -14.04
CA VAL A 17 -23.64 53.69 -15.27
C VAL A 17 -24.51 52.45 -15.06
N ILE A 18 -25.70 52.51 -15.64
CA ILE A 18 -26.63 51.40 -15.82
C ILE A 18 -26.15 50.52 -16.99
N GLY A 19 -26.17 49.20 -16.77
CA GLY A 19 -26.62 48.19 -17.75
C GLY A 19 -25.91 48.08 -19.10
N MET A 20 -25.11 47.03 -19.26
CA MET A 20 -25.06 46.27 -20.51
C MET A 20 -25.21 44.78 -20.21
N ALA A 21 -26.29 44.19 -20.71
CA ALA A 21 -26.55 42.77 -20.63
C ALA A 21 -25.40 41.99 -21.30
N ARG A 22 -24.60 41.26 -20.53
CA ARG A 22 -23.77 40.20 -21.08
C ARG A 22 -24.66 38.97 -21.23
N THR A 23 -24.96 38.61 -22.47
CA THR A 23 -25.40 37.26 -22.83
C THR A 23 -24.40 36.27 -22.24
N VAL A 24 -24.77 35.63 -21.12
CA VAL A 24 -24.03 34.49 -20.57
C VAL A 24 -24.22 33.35 -21.55
N ARG A 25 -23.31 33.24 -22.51
CA ARG A 25 -23.14 32.00 -23.27
C ARG A 25 -22.64 30.97 -22.26
N LYS A 26 -23.58 30.22 -21.68
CA LYS A 26 -23.31 29.12 -20.75
C LYS A 26 -22.52 28.07 -21.53
N ASN A 27 -21.19 28.20 -21.52
CA ASN A 27 -20.31 27.15 -21.94
C ASN A 27 -20.54 26.02 -20.94
N ARG A 28 -21.34 25.02 -21.33
CA ARG A 28 -21.41 23.75 -20.59
C ARG A 28 -20.03 23.12 -20.77
N ASN A 29 -19.11 23.44 -19.85
CA ASN A 29 -18.02 22.55 -19.55
C ASN A 29 -18.69 21.28 -19.01
N HIS A 30 -18.84 20.26 -19.86
CA HIS A 30 -18.92 18.90 -19.35
C HIS A 30 -17.55 18.63 -18.73
N ASN A 31 -17.41 19.01 -17.46
CA ASN A 31 -16.51 18.31 -16.57
C ASN A 31 -17.04 16.88 -16.54
N ASN A 32 -16.47 16.03 -17.39
CA ASN A 32 -16.48 14.59 -17.17
C ASN A 32 -15.66 14.35 -15.91
N ASN A 33 -16.27 14.65 -14.77
CA ASN A 33 -15.96 14.00 -13.52
C ASN A 33 -16.48 12.57 -13.67
N ASN A 34 -15.81 11.79 -14.54
CA ASN A 34 -15.62 10.38 -14.26
C ASN A 34 -14.70 10.32 -13.05
N SER A 35 -15.24 10.73 -11.91
CA SER A 35 -14.81 10.23 -10.62
C SER A 35 -15.20 8.77 -10.65
N THR A 36 -14.35 7.96 -11.29
CA THR A 36 -14.26 6.56 -10.94
C THR A 36 -14.24 6.52 -9.41
N PRO A 37 -15.09 5.70 -8.76
CA PRO A 37 -15.02 5.52 -7.31
C PRO A 37 -13.54 5.31 -6.96
N PRO A 38 -13.02 5.90 -5.86
CA PRO A 38 -11.60 5.80 -5.54
C PRO A 38 -11.25 4.33 -5.60
N VAL A 39 -10.58 3.94 -6.68
CA VAL A 39 -10.06 2.61 -6.82
C VAL A 39 -9.02 2.61 -5.74
N VAL A 40 -9.28 1.85 -4.67
CA VAL A 40 -8.24 1.49 -3.72
C VAL A 40 -7.27 0.66 -4.54
N SER A 41 -6.41 1.34 -5.30
CA SER A 41 -5.35 0.71 -6.05
C SER A 41 -4.37 0.29 -4.99
N THR A 42 -4.33 -1.01 -4.71
CA THR A 42 -3.23 -1.59 -3.97
C THR A 42 -1.93 -1.00 -4.54
N PRO A 43 -1.08 -0.37 -3.71
CA PRO A 43 0.16 0.21 -4.17
C PRO A 43 0.96 -0.82 -4.99
N ASN A 44 1.65 -0.36 -6.04
CA ASN A 44 2.53 -1.25 -6.80
C ASN A 44 3.58 -1.83 -5.83
N PRO A 45 3.65 -3.15 -5.65
CA PRO A 45 4.57 -3.77 -4.69
C PRO A 45 6.04 -3.38 -4.92
N ALA A 46 6.45 -3.22 -6.19
CA ALA A 46 7.80 -2.82 -6.52
C ALA A 46 8.11 -1.37 -6.14
N SER A 47 7.15 -0.46 -6.37
CA SER A 47 7.27 0.95 -5.99
C SER A 47 7.24 1.12 -4.47
N GLU A 48 6.40 0.36 -3.77
CA GLU A 48 6.37 0.33 -2.30
C GLU A 48 7.69 -0.20 -1.73
N PHE A 49 8.23 -1.28 -2.31
CA PHE A 49 9.53 -1.81 -1.92
C PHE A 49 10.64 -0.78 -2.14
N CYS A 50 10.67 -0.09 -3.28
CA CYS A 50 11.61 1.00 -3.52
C CYS A 50 11.58 2.06 -2.40
N GLN A 51 10.37 2.49 -2.02
CA GLN A 51 10.19 3.47 -0.93
C GLN A 51 10.63 2.92 0.42
N LYS A 52 10.35 1.65 0.72
CA LYS A 52 10.82 0.96 1.95
C LYS A 52 12.33 0.87 2.05
N GLN A 53 13.03 0.72 0.92
CA GLN A 53 14.50 0.80 0.86
C GLN A 53 15.04 2.24 0.92
N GLY A 54 14.16 3.23 1.05
CA GLY A 54 14.51 4.65 1.13
C GLY A 54 14.82 5.29 -0.22
N GLY A 55 14.42 4.65 -1.33
CA GLY A 55 14.50 5.19 -2.68
C GLY A 55 13.25 5.97 -3.08
N GLN A 56 13.35 6.69 -4.20
CA GLN A 56 12.25 7.39 -4.84
C GLN A 56 11.78 6.63 -6.08
N SER A 57 10.50 6.28 -6.09
CA SER A 57 9.80 5.70 -7.24
C SER A 57 9.51 6.76 -8.31
N ILE A 58 9.90 6.52 -9.56
CA ILE A 58 9.75 7.44 -10.68
C ILE A 58 9.19 6.70 -11.90
N ASN A 59 8.07 7.18 -12.45
CA ASN A 59 7.53 6.69 -13.72
C ASN A 59 8.29 7.33 -14.89
N VAL A 60 8.84 6.49 -15.77
CA VAL A 60 9.60 6.90 -16.95
C VAL A 60 8.89 6.44 -18.22
N LYS A 61 8.78 7.34 -19.21
CA LYS A 61 8.22 7.01 -20.53
C LYS A 61 9.28 6.33 -21.40
N GLY A 62 9.02 5.10 -21.81
CA GLY A 62 9.85 4.35 -22.75
C GLY A 62 9.17 4.12 -24.11
N LYS A 63 9.94 3.59 -25.07
CA LYS A 63 9.43 3.25 -26.41
C LYS A 63 8.30 2.20 -26.39
N LYS A 64 8.24 1.38 -25.34
CA LYS A 64 7.27 0.29 -25.16
C LYS A 64 6.16 0.61 -24.14
N GLY A 65 6.08 1.87 -23.68
CA GLY A 65 5.18 2.28 -22.59
C GLY A 65 5.95 2.82 -21.39
N GLU A 66 5.21 3.10 -20.32
CA GLU A 66 5.77 3.60 -19.06
C GLU A 66 6.31 2.45 -18.21
N TYR A 67 7.41 2.70 -17.50
CA TYR A 67 8.02 1.77 -16.56
C TYR A 67 8.49 2.51 -15.31
N GLY A 68 8.64 1.80 -14.20
CA GLY A 68 9.07 2.36 -12.92
C GLY A 68 10.58 2.29 -12.75
N VAL A 69 11.19 3.35 -12.23
CA VAL A 69 12.60 3.40 -11.82
C VAL A 69 12.69 3.78 -10.35
N CYS A 70 13.43 2.99 -9.58
CA CYS A 70 13.82 3.30 -8.21
C CYS A 70 15.12 4.09 -8.19
N LYS A 71 15.08 5.32 -7.71
CA LYS A 71 16.25 6.15 -7.46
C LYS A 71 16.68 6.04 -6.00
N LEU A 72 17.80 5.38 -5.75
CA LEU A 72 18.37 5.17 -4.41
C LEU A 72 19.12 6.42 -3.92
N LYS A 73 19.44 6.46 -2.62
CA LYS A 73 20.08 7.61 -1.96
C LYS A 73 21.51 7.89 -2.43
N ASP A 74 22.20 6.86 -2.88
CA ASP A 74 23.53 6.93 -3.50
C ASP A 74 23.47 7.50 -4.94
N GLY A 75 22.27 7.77 -5.46
CA GLY A 75 22.03 8.27 -6.81
C GLY A 75 21.83 7.16 -7.84
N THR A 76 21.97 5.89 -7.46
CA THR A 76 21.76 4.74 -8.34
C THR A 76 20.30 4.69 -8.79
N ALA A 77 20.08 4.45 -10.09
CA ALA A 77 18.75 4.33 -10.68
C ALA A 77 18.58 2.94 -11.30
N VAL A 78 17.63 2.17 -10.80
CA VAL A 78 17.36 0.77 -11.21
C VAL A 78 15.88 0.59 -11.54
N GLU A 79 15.55 -0.33 -12.45
CA GLU A 79 14.14 -0.64 -12.73
C GLU A 79 13.48 -1.28 -11.50
N GLU A 80 12.26 -0.84 -11.15
CA GLU A 80 11.65 -1.19 -9.87
C GLU A 80 11.35 -2.68 -9.72
N TRP A 81 10.84 -3.32 -10.77
CA TRP A 81 10.49 -4.73 -10.70
C TRP A 81 11.72 -5.64 -10.68
N GLU A 82 12.78 -5.27 -11.40
CA GLU A 82 14.08 -5.90 -11.34
C GLU A 82 14.68 -5.79 -9.93
N TYR A 83 14.70 -4.58 -9.38
CA TYR A 83 15.18 -4.34 -8.02
C TYR A 83 14.38 -5.13 -6.99
N TYR A 84 13.04 -5.13 -7.11
CA TYR A 84 12.14 -5.90 -6.26
C TYR A 84 12.45 -7.40 -6.32
N ARG A 85 12.55 -8.01 -7.50
CA ARG A 85 12.80 -9.47 -7.61
C ARG A 85 14.19 -9.88 -7.11
N GLN A 86 15.20 -9.04 -7.32
CA GLN A 86 16.56 -9.33 -6.88
C GLN A 86 16.73 -9.20 -5.36
N ASN A 87 15.98 -8.29 -4.72
CA ASN A 87 16.18 -7.93 -3.32
C ASN A 87 15.04 -8.36 -2.40
N ASN A 88 13.89 -8.77 -2.93
CA ASN A 88 12.79 -9.34 -2.18
C ASN A 88 12.78 -10.86 -2.39
N THR A 89 13.83 -11.53 -1.89
CA THR A 89 14.03 -12.97 -2.08
C THR A 89 13.32 -13.78 -0.99
N THR A 90 13.17 -15.09 -1.23
CA THR A 90 12.65 -16.05 -0.26
C THR A 90 13.44 -16.09 1.06
N ARG A 91 14.69 -15.60 1.11
CA ARG A 91 15.46 -15.48 2.36
C ARG A 91 14.91 -14.40 3.30
N ASP A 92 14.34 -13.32 2.77
CA ASP A 92 13.73 -12.31 3.63
C ASP A 92 12.36 -12.77 4.13
N PHE A 93 11.66 -13.57 3.31
CA PHE A 93 10.53 -14.36 3.80
C PHE A 93 10.96 -15.38 4.86
N GLU A 94 12.07 -16.08 4.68
CA GLU A 94 12.62 -17.03 5.67
C GLU A 94 12.95 -16.34 6.99
N LYS A 95 13.59 -15.16 6.97
CA LYS A 95 13.81 -14.33 8.16
C LYS A 95 12.51 -13.89 8.83
N GLN A 96 11.47 -13.59 8.05
CA GLN A 96 10.15 -13.23 8.58
C GLN A 96 9.42 -14.45 9.19
N VAL A 97 9.65 -15.64 8.67
CA VAL A 97 9.06 -16.89 9.16
C VAL A 97 9.78 -17.40 10.42
N ILE A 98 11.09 -17.15 10.56
CA ILE A 98 11.83 -17.45 11.79
C ILE A 98 11.31 -16.56 12.93
N GLY A 99 10.44 -17.15 13.77
CA GLY A 99 9.82 -16.48 14.91
C GLY A 99 8.30 -16.38 14.84
N THR A 100 7.69 -16.66 13.67
CA THR A 100 6.23 -16.87 13.61
C THR A 100 5.95 -18.28 14.13
N PRO A 101 5.21 -18.45 15.24
CA PRO A 101 4.90 -19.77 15.77
C PRO A 101 4.15 -20.59 14.71
N ASN A 102 4.56 -21.84 14.49
CA ASN A 102 3.78 -22.79 13.69
C ASN A 102 2.36 -22.86 14.29
N PRO A 103 1.29 -22.49 13.55
CA PRO A 103 -0.07 -22.47 14.06
C PRO A 103 -0.50 -23.82 14.65
N ALA A 104 -0.11 -24.93 14.02
CA ALA A 104 -0.44 -26.27 14.49
C ALA A 104 0.30 -26.65 15.78
N ALA A 105 1.59 -26.29 15.88
CA ALA A 105 2.36 -26.48 17.11
C ALA A 105 1.82 -25.62 18.26
N LYS A 106 1.48 -24.35 17.99
CA LYS A 106 0.83 -23.46 18.95
C LYS A 106 -0.49 -24.05 19.43
N PHE A 107 -1.34 -24.50 18.50
CA PHE A 107 -2.61 -25.13 18.83
C PHE A 107 -2.43 -26.38 19.70
N CYS A 108 -1.45 -27.23 19.39
CA CYS A 108 -1.11 -28.38 20.22
C CYS A 108 -0.79 -27.97 21.67
N VAL A 109 0.09 -26.98 21.85
CA VAL A 109 0.48 -26.49 23.19
C VAL A 109 -0.70 -25.84 23.91
N ASP A 110 -1.51 -25.04 23.21
CA ASP A 110 -2.70 -24.39 23.76
C ASP A 110 -3.77 -25.42 24.21
N LYS A 111 -3.79 -26.61 23.60
CA LYS A 111 -4.65 -27.75 24.00
C LYS A 111 -4.02 -28.65 25.07
N GLY A 112 -2.91 -28.24 25.66
CA GLY A 112 -2.23 -28.97 26.74
C GLY A 112 -1.36 -30.14 26.27
N GLY A 113 -1.08 -30.23 24.97
CA GLY A 113 -0.11 -31.14 24.39
C GLY A 113 1.32 -30.57 24.40
N LYS A 114 2.27 -31.41 23.99
CA LYS A 114 3.65 -31.01 23.69
C LYS A 114 3.90 -31.23 22.20
N SER A 115 4.29 -30.16 21.51
CA SER A 115 4.77 -30.22 20.13
C SER A 115 6.14 -30.89 20.09
N ILE A 116 6.29 -31.93 19.27
CA ILE A 116 7.57 -32.61 19.03
C ILE A 116 7.78 -32.84 17.53
N THR A 117 9.02 -32.70 17.07
CA THR A 117 9.40 -33.06 15.70
C THR A 117 9.82 -34.53 15.65
N VAL A 118 9.25 -35.29 14.72
CA VAL A 118 9.62 -36.67 14.44
C VAL A 118 10.02 -36.82 12.98
N LYS A 119 10.96 -37.73 12.69
CA LYS A 119 11.34 -38.08 11.33
C LYS A 119 10.59 -39.33 10.86
N ASP A 120 10.10 -39.32 9.63
CA ASP A 120 9.57 -40.52 8.98
C ASP A 120 10.69 -41.44 8.46
N SER A 121 10.32 -42.58 7.89
CA SER A 121 11.27 -43.56 7.33
C SER A 121 12.10 -43.01 6.16
N ASN A 122 11.64 -41.94 5.52
CA ASN A 122 12.30 -41.29 4.40
C ASN A 122 13.17 -40.10 4.87
N GLY A 123 13.21 -39.82 6.19
CA GLY A 123 13.94 -38.73 6.78
C GLY A 123 13.19 -37.38 6.78
N ASN A 124 11.93 -37.33 6.35
CA ASN A 124 11.14 -36.11 6.39
C ASN A 124 10.72 -35.80 7.82
N GLU A 125 10.85 -34.54 8.23
CA GLU A 125 10.43 -34.07 9.54
C GLU A 125 8.94 -33.70 9.54
N LYS A 126 8.21 -34.11 10.57
CA LYS A 126 6.82 -33.71 10.81
C LYS A 126 6.60 -33.38 12.28
N GLY A 127 5.64 -32.49 12.55
CA GLY A 127 5.22 -32.14 13.89
C GLY A 127 4.16 -33.12 14.42
N VAL A 128 4.35 -33.61 15.64
CA VAL A 128 3.40 -34.47 16.34
C VAL A 128 3.03 -33.84 17.68
N CYS A 129 1.73 -33.77 17.95
CA CYS A 129 1.20 -33.36 19.23
C CYS A 129 1.14 -34.55 20.19
N LYS A 130 1.89 -34.48 21.29
CA LYS A 130 1.95 -35.53 22.32
C LYS A 130 1.27 -35.08 23.61
N PHE A 131 0.25 -35.81 24.05
CA PHE A 131 -0.47 -35.54 25.28
C PHE A 131 0.13 -36.27 26.50
N ARG A 132 -0.21 -35.84 27.71
CA ARG A 132 0.28 -36.42 28.98
C ARG A 132 -0.09 -37.90 29.17
N ASN A 133 -1.23 -38.32 28.61
CA ASN A 133 -1.67 -39.71 28.62
C ASN A 133 -0.94 -40.60 27.60
N GLY A 134 0.00 -40.03 26.83
CA GLY A 134 0.77 -40.73 25.80
C GLY A 134 0.16 -40.73 24.41
N THR A 135 -1.08 -40.24 24.23
CA THR A 135 -1.73 -40.11 22.92
C THR A 135 -0.91 -39.17 22.02
N GLN A 136 -0.78 -39.55 20.76
CA GLN A 136 -0.05 -38.80 19.74
C GLN A 136 -0.90 -38.64 18.49
N ILE A 137 -0.85 -37.46 17.88
CA ILE A 137 -1.55 -37.12 16.64
C ILE A 137 -0.68 -36.16 15.84
N ASP A 138 -0.73 -36.22 14.51
CA ASP A 138 -0.09 -35.22 13.65
C ASP A 138 -0.65 -33.82 13.97
N GLU A 139 0.22 -32.83 14.13
CA GLU A 139 -0.19 -31.49 14.58
C GLU A 139 -1.15 -30.81 13.61
N TRP A 140 -0.91 -30.98 12.32
CA TRP A 140 -1.72 -30.36 11.29
C TRP A 140 -3.06 -31.07 11.13
N ASP A 141 -3.10 -32.40 11.28
CA ASP A 141 -4.35 -33.14 11.33
C ASP A 141 -5.18 -32.74 12.55
N TYR A 142 -4.56 -32.59 13.72
CA TYR A 142 -5.24 -32.13 14.92
C TYR A 142 -5.76 -30.70 14.77
N TYR A 143 -4.95 -29.79 14.22
CA TYR A 143 -5.35 -28.41 13.97
C TYR A 143 -6.56 -28.33 13.04
N ARG A 144 -6.55 -29.06 11.91
CA ARG A 144 -7.64 -29.04 10.92
C ARG A 144 -8.91 -29.74 11.39
N GLN A 145 -8.82 -30.74 12.26
CA GLN A 145 -10.01 -31.40 12.82
C GLN A 145 -10.74 -30.53 13.84
N ASN A 146 -10.12 -29.46 14.32
CA ASN A 146 -10.62 -28.64 15.41
C ASN A 146 -10.73 -27.14 15.09
N ASN A 147 -10.59 -26.74 13.82
CA ASN A 147 -10.86 -25.40 13.29
C ASN A 147 -11.56 -25.51 11.94
#